data_AF-B2YG88-F1
#
_entry.id   AF-B2YG88-F1
#
_cell.length_a   1.000
_cell.length_b   1.000
_cell.length_c   1.000
_cell.angle_alpha   90.00
_cell.angle_beta   90.00
_cell.angle_gamma   90.00
#
_symmetry.space_group_name_H-M   'P 1'
#
loop_
_entity.id
_entity.type
_entity.pdbx_description
1 polymer ?
#
loop_
_entity_poly.entity_id
_entity_poly.type
_entity_poly.pdbx_seq_one_letter_code
_entity_poly.pdbx_strand_id
1 'polypeptide(L)'
;SFSLPYWNFATGKNVCDICTDDLMGSRSNFDFTLISPNSVFSQWRVVCESLEDYDTLGTLCNSTEGGPIRRNPAGNVARPMVQRLPEPQDVAQCLEVGLFDTPPFYSNSTNSFRNTVEGYSDPSGRYDPAVRSLHNLAHLFLNGTGGQTHLSPNDPIFVLLHTFTDAIFDEWLRRYNADISIFPLENAPIGHNRQYNMVPFWPPVTNMEMFVTAPDNLGYTYEVQWSSQSFSISEIITIVVAASLLLVAVIFVGASCLIRARSNMDGAHQPLLTDHHQRYAEEYEKTHNPNQSMV
;
A
#
# COMPACT_ATOMS: atom_id res chain seq x y z
N SER A 1 8.90 -30.88 1.82
CA SER A 1 9.74 -29.99 2.66
C SER A 1 8.85 -29.36 3.72
N PHE A 2 9.41 -28.94 4.86
CA PHE A 2 8.69 -28.15 5.85
C PHE A 2 8.74 -26.66 5.44
N SER A 3 7.66 -25.92 5.66
CA SER A 3 7.56 -24.47 5.51
C SER A 3 6.55 -23.91 6.50
N LEU A 4 6.70 -22.64 6.86
CA LEU A 4 5.73 -21.94 7.70
C LEU A 4 4.56 -21.46 6.84
N PRO A 5 3.29 -21.82 7.17
CA PRO A 5 2.13 -21.22 6.52
C PRO A 5 1.90 -19.80 7.06
N TYR A 6 0.98 -19.08 6.44
CA TYR A 6 0.58 -17.72 6.84
C TYR A 6 -0.90 -17.66 7.21
N TRP A 7 -1.29 -16.61 7.94
CA TRP A 7 -2.68 -16.28 8.20
C TRP A 7 -3.04 -14.97 7.51
N ASN A 8 -3.89 -15.04 6.48
CA ASN A 8 -4.49 -13.83 5.92
C ASN A 8 -5.48 -13.23 6.94
N PHE A 9 -4.98 -12.32 7.77
CA PHE A 9 -5.80 -11.59 8.72
C PHE A 9 -6.59 -10.43 8.08
N ALA A 10 -6.27 -10.03 6.84
CA ALA A 10 -6.94 -8.92 6.15
C ALA A 10 -8.28 -9.36 5.54
N THR A 11 -9.26 -9.65 6.39
CA THR A 11 -10.55 -10.25 6.03
C THR A 11 -11.77 -9.44 6.46
N GLY A 12 -11.60 -8.38 7.25
CA GLY A 12 -12.70 -7.60 7.84
C GLY A 12 -13.52 -8.35 8.89
N LYS A 13 -13.11 -9.57 9.27
CA LYS A 13 -13.85 -10.42 10.19
C LYS A 13 -13.77 -9.88 11.62
N ASN A 14 -14.86 -10.12 12.36
CA ASN A 14 -14.94 -9.90 13.81
C ASN A 14 -14.54 -11.14 14.62
N VAL A 15 -14.00 -12.17 13.97
CA VAL A 15 -13.59 -13.45 14.59
C VAL A 15 -12.24 -13.88 14.06
N CYS A 16 -11.47 -14.61 14.87
CA CYS A 16 -10.27 -15.31 14.44
C CYS A 16 -10.67 -16.61 13.75
N ASP A 17 -10.53 -16.67 12.43
CA ASP A 17 -10.97 -17.81 11.61
C ASP A 17 -10.03 -19.03 11.67
N ILE A 18 -8.81 -18.86 12.17
CA ILE A 18 -7.86 -19.94 12.47
C ILE A 18 -7.90 -20.43 13.93
N CYS A 19 -8.72 -19.80 14.77
CA CYS A 19 -8.84 -20.15 16.19
C CYS A 19 -9.83 -21.30 16.38
N THR A 20 -9.43 -22.47 15.90
CA THR A 20 -10.16 -23.75 15.99
C THR A 20 -9.24 -24.83 16.55
N ASP A 21 -9.77 -25.88 17.19
CA ASP A 21 -8.94 -26.87 17.90
C ASP A 21 -8.06 -27.74 17.00
N ASP A 22 -8.40 -27.83 15.71
CA ASP A 22 -7.60 -28.46 14.66
C ASP A 22 -6.42 -27.58 14.17
N LEU A 23 -6.46 -26.28 14.46
CA LEU A 23 -5.43 -25.30 14.13
C LEU A 23 -4.88 -24.65 15.40
N MET A 24 -5.16 -23.36 15.62
CA MET A 24 -4.49 -22.54 16.65
C MET A 24 -5.16 -22.59 18.02
N GLY A 25 -6.20 -23.41 18.17
CA GLY A 25 -7.00 -23.54 19.38
C GLY A 25 -8.17 -22.58 19.43
N SER A 26 -9.36 -23.12 19.68
CA SER A 26 -10.58 -22.34 19.90
C SER A 26 -10.62 -21.73 21.31
N ARG A 27 -11.62 -20.89 21.56
CA ARG A 27 -11.86 -20.30 22.88
C ARG A 27 -12.32 -21.37 23.86
N SER A 28 -11.78 -21.37 25.08
CA SER A 28 -12.25 -22.25 26.15
C SER A 28 -13.67 -21.89 26.59
N ASN A 29 -14.48 -22.93 26.85
CA ASN A 29 -15.82 -22.79 27.41
C ASN A 29 -15.81 -22.48 28.93
N PHE A 30 -14.67 -22.63 29.59
CA PHE A 30 -14.53 -22.45 31.04
C PHE A 30 -13.98 -21.06 31.43
N ASP A 31 -13.14 -20.48 30.56
CA ASP A 31 -12.59 -19.13 30.70
C ASP A 31 -12.41 -18.56 29.29
N PHE A 32 -13.15 -17.49 28.97
CA PHE A 32 -13.14 -16.89 27.64
C PHE A 32 -11.82 -16.23 27.24
N THR A 33 -10.87 -16.12 28.17
CA THR A 33 -9.52 -15.62 27.93
C THR A 33 -8.50 -16.74 27.73
N LEU A 34 -8.90 -18.00 27.83
CA LEU A 34 -8.04 -19.17 27.64
C LEU A 34 -8.34 -19.91 26.33
N ILE A 35 -7.35 -20.67 25.87
CA ILE A 35 -7.47 -21.61 24.77
C ILE A 35 -8.19 -22.88 25.25
N SER A 36 -9.02 -23.46 24.39
CA SER A 36 -9.72 -24.73 24.60
C SER A 36 -8.74 -25.83 25.06
N PRO A 37 -9.07 -26.59 26.12
CA PRO A 37 -8.25 -27.72 26.60
C PRO A 37 -8.01 -28.83 25.56
N ASN A 38 -8.78 -28.84 24.47
CA ASN A 38 -8.68 -29.80 23.39
C ASN A 38 -7.64 -29.38 22.32
N SER A 39 -7.06 -28.17 22.44
CA SER A 39 -5.89 -27.77 21.67
C SER A 39 -4.62 -27.93 22.50
N VAL A 40 -3.53 -28.42 21.89
CA VAL A 40 -2.23 -28.55 22.57
C VAL A 40 -1.71 -27.22 23.11
N PHE A 41 -2.08 -26.10 22.48
CA PHE A 41 -1.64 -24.76 22.88
C PHE A 41 -2.21 -24.31 24.23
N SER A 42 -3.26 -24.95 24.76
CA SER A 42 -3.73 -24.67 26.13
C SER A 42 -2.75 -25.14 27.21
N GLN A 43 -1.86 -26.07 26.85
CA GLN A 43 -0.85 -26.62 27.75
C GLN A 43 0.41 -25.75 27.81
N TRP A 44 0.62 -24.89 26.80
CA TRP A 44 1.76 -24.00 26.75
C TRP A 44 1.75 -23.03 27.93
N ARG A 45 2.95 -22.68 28.37
CA ARG A 45 3.21 -21.69 29.40
C ARG A 45 4.14 -20.64 28.83
N VAL A 46 3.89 -19.39 29.20
CA VAL A 46 4.61 -18.25 28.64
C VAL A 46 5.95 -18.07 29.32
N VAL A 47 6.93 -17.52 28.62
CA VAL A 47 8.17 -16.99 29.19
C VAL A 47 8.18 -15.46 29.08
N CYS A 48 9.05 -14.81 29.84
CA CYS A 48 9.28 -13.36 29.81
C CYS A 48 8.12 -12.48 30.33
N GLU A 49 7.27 -13.02 31.21
CA GLU A 49 6.13 -12.30 31.80
C GLU A 49 6.52 -11.38 32.98
N SER A 50 7.67 -11.62 33.62
CA SER A 50 8.10 -10.90 34.84
C SER A 50 8.82 -9.57 34.53
N LEU A 51 8.18 -8.65 33.79
CA LEU A 51 8.77 -7.34 33.46
C LEU A 51 9.22 -6.56 34.69
N GLU A 52 8.46 -6.62 35.79
CA GLU A 52 8.81 -5.93 37.04
C GLU A 52 10.19 -6.37 37.57
N ASP A 53 10.47 -7.67 37.56
CA ASP A 53 11.77 -8.20 38.00
C ASP A 53 12.91 -7.78 37.06
N TYR A 54 12.66 -7.78 35.75
CA TYR A 54 13.68 -7.41 34.75
C TYR A 54 14.04 -5.93 34.87
N ASP A 55 13.03 -5.06 34.94
CA ASP A 55 13.20 -3.61 34.93
C ASP A 55 13.71 -3.07 36.27
N THR A 56 13.35 -3.70 37.40
CA THR A 56 13.77 -3.24 38.73
C THR A 56 15.09 -3.85 39.19
N LEU A 57 15.35 -5.12 38.87
CA LEU A 57 16.55 -5.83 39.33
C LEU A 57 17.67 -5.88 38.27
N GLY A 58 17.41 -5.43 37.04
CA GLY A 58 18.36 -5.52 35.93
C GLY A 58 18.62 -6.95 35.47
N THR A 59 17.64 -7.85 35.69
CA THR A 59 17.70 -9.23 35.22
C THR A 59 17.13 -9.34 33.80
N LEU A 60 17.36 -10.48 33.13
CA LEU A 60 16.78 -10.77 31.82
C LEU A 60 15.80 -11.94 31.94
N CYS A 61 14.90 -12.04 30.95
CA CYS A 61 14.04 -13.20 30.80
C CYS A 61 14.86 -14.51 30.85
N ASN A 62 14.38 -15.47 31.64
CA ASN A 62 14.96 -16.79 31.77
C ASN A 62 14.01 -17.86 31.19
N SER A 63 14.40 -19.12 31.27
CA SER A 63 13.61 -20.25 30.74
C SER A 63 12.53 -20.76 31.69
N THR A 64 12.29 -20.09 32.82
CA THR A 64 11.23 -20.49 33.76
C THR A 64 9.90 -20.07 33.19
N GLU A 65 9.03 -21.04 33.01
CA GLU A 65 7.67 -20.83 32.50
C GLU A 65 6.76 -20.19 33.55
N GLY A 66 5.94 -19.24 33.11
CA GLY A 66 4.94 -18.51 33.88
C GLY A 66 3.51 -18.99 33.62
N GLY A 67 2.58 -18.05 33.40
CA GLY A 67 1.17 -18.34 33.19
C GLY A 67 0.82 -19.04 31.85
N PRO A 68 -0.44 -19.42 31.64
CA PRO A 68 -0.92 -19.89 30.34
C PRO A 68 -1.01 -18.75 29.32
N ILE A 69 -1.07 -19.09 28.03
CA ILE A 69 -1.44 -18.13 26.98
C ILE A 69 -2.83 -17.57 27.26
N ARG A 70 -2.96 -16.24 27.18
CA ARG A 70 -4.22 -15.51 27.22
C ARG A 70 -4.59 -15.07 25.81
N ARG A 71 -5.81 -15.37 25.35
CA ARG A 71 -6.31 -14.96 24.03
C ARG A 71 -7.82 -14.77 24.08
N ASN A 72 -8.29 -13.60 23.66
CA ASN A 72 -9.71 -13.28 23.61
C ASN A 72 -10.03 -12.44 22.35
N PRO A 73 -10.01 -13.06 21.15
CA PRO A 73 -10.17 -12.33 19.90
C PRO A 73 -11.43 -11.46 19.89
N ALA A 74 -11.32 -10.23 19.39
CA ALA A 74 -12.37 -9.19 19.42
C ALA A 74 -12.87 -8.78 20.83
N GLY A 75 -12.23 -9.23 21.90
CA GLY A 75 -12.71 -9.07 23.27
C GLY A 75 -12.44 -7.71 23.93
N ASN A 76 -11.74 -6.79 23.26
CA ASN A 76 -11.38 -5.50 23.84
C ASN A 76 -12.52 -4.48 23.72
N VAL A 77 -13.51 -4.60 24.62
CA VAL A 77 -14.69 -3.72 24.66
C VAL A 77 -14.36 -2.26 24.99
N ALA A 78 -13.22 -2.00 25.65
CA ALA A 78 -12.77 -0.66 25.97
C ALA A 78 -12.22 0.09 24.73
N ARG A 79 -11.88 -0.65 23.67
CA ARG A 79 -11.30 -0.10 22.45
C ARG A 79 -11.95 -0.73 21.20
N PRO A 80 -13.15 -0.28 20.80
CA PRO A 80 -13.91 -0.89 19.69
C PRO A 80 -13.16 -0.98 18.35
N MET A 81 -12.27 -0.02 18.07
CA MET A 81 -11.44 0.01 16.86
C MET A 81 -10.53 -1.21 16.69
N VAL A 82 -10.24 -1.98 17.76
CA VAL A 82 -9.43 -3.20 17.69
C VAL A 82 -10.26 -4.49 17.77
N GLN A 83 -11.60 -4.40 17.66
CA GLN A 83 -12.48 -5.57 17.72
C GLN A 83 -12.77 -6.19 16.34
N ARG A 84 -12.20 -5.62 15.28
CA ARG A 84 -12.32 -6.10 13.91
C ARG A 84 -10.93 -6.15 13.28
N LEU A 85 -10.69 -7.18 12.47
CA LEU A 85 -9.45 -7.33 11.71
C LEU A 85 -9.37 -6.33 10.53
N PRO A 86 -8.17 -6.09 9.97
CA PRO A 86 -8.03 -5.26 8.76
C PRO A 86 -8.90 -5.76 7.61
N GLU A 87 -9.34 -4.85 6.75
CA GLU A 87 -10.10 -5.18 5.53
C GLU A 87 -9.12 -5.56 4.39
N PRO A 88 -9.54 -6.37 3.39
CA PRO A 88 -8.68 -6.70 2.25
C PRO A 88 -8.14 -5.46 1.51
N GLN A 89 -8.94 -4.39 1.44
CA GLN A 89 -8.57 -3.12 0.81
C GLN A 89 -7.43 -2.42 1.54
N ASP A 90 -7.24 -2.65 2.84
CA ASP A 90 -6.16 -2.05 3.61
C ASP A 90 -4.80 -2.53 3.10
N VAL A 91 -4.69 -3.81 2.74
CA VAL A 91 -3.47 -4.38 2.13
C VAL A 91 -3.23 -3.79 0.75
N ALA A 92 -4.29 -3.69 -0.07
CA ALA A 92 -4.18 -3.09 -1.40
C ALA A 92 -3.70 -1.64 -1.34
N GLN A 93 -4.26 -0.82 -0.45
CA GLN A 93 -3.85 0.58 -0.28
C GLN A 93 -2.42 0.71 0.25
N CYS A 94 -2.05 -0.12 1.23
CA CYS A 94 -0.70 -0.10 1.79
C CYS A 94 0.37 -0.41 0.73
N LEU A 95 0.09 -1.34 -0.19
CA LEU A 95 1.01 -1.69 -1.29
C LEU A 95 1.18 -0.55 -2.34
N GLU A 96 0.34 0.49 -2.31
CA GLU A 96 0.51 1.68 -3.15
C GLU A 96 1.44 2.74 -2.51
N VAL A 97 1.85 2.55 -1.25
CA VAL A 97 2.82 3.44 -0.60
C VAL A 97 4.24 3.09 -1.10
N GLY A 98 4.73 3.88 -2.05
CA GLY A 98 5.98 3.54 -2.77
C GLY A 98 7.29 3.83 -2.05
N LEU A 99 7.29 4.59 -0.95
CA LEU A 99 8.51 4.84 -0.16
C LEU A 99 8.58 3.84 0.98
N PHE A 100 9.69 3.09 1.07
CA PHE A 100 9.87 2.09 2.14
C PHE A 100 9.68 2.70 3.52
N ASP A 101 10.35 3.82 3.78
CA ASP A 101 10.19 4.59 5.01
C ASP A 101 10.33 6.09 4.76
N THR A 102 10.06 6.92 5.76
CA THR A 102 10.24 8.37 5.67
C THR A 102 10.74 8.91 7.01
N PRO A 103 11.50 10.02 7.02
CA PRO A 103 11.86 10.70 8.26
C PRO A 103 10.60 11.00 9.12
N PRO A 104 10.67 10.81 10.45
CA PRO A 104 11.86 10.56 11.26
C PRO A 104 12.22 9.08 11.44
N PHE A 105 11.76 8.18 10.55
CA PHE A 105 12.00 6.74 10.58
C PHE A 105 11.50 6.09 11.88
N TYR A 106 10.31 6.50 12.31
CA TYR A 106 9.73 6.09 13.58
C TYR A 106 8.24 5.78 13.45
N SER A 107 7.56 5.47 14.55
CA SER A 107 6.13 5.14 14.61
C SER A 107 5.20 6.29 14.20
N ASN A 108 5.73 7.49 13.94
CA ASN A 108 4.99 8.67 13.50
C ASN A 108 5.36 9.12 12.07
N SER A 109 6.08 8.27 11.31
CA SER A 109 6.38 8.51 9.90
C SER A 109 5.11 8.49 9.04
N THR A 110 4.98 9.47 8.15
CA THR A 110 3.86 9.57 7.19
C THR A 110 4.35 9.24 5.78
N ASN A 111 3.48 8.67 4.93
CA ASN A 111 3.83 8.18 3.59
C ASN A 111 4.99 7.16 3.61
N SER A 112 5.05 6.33 4.65
CA SER A 112 6.06 5.29 4.88
C SER A 112 5.38 3.93 4.81
N PHE A 113 5.77 3.09 3.85
CA PHE A 113 5.24 1.74 3.72
C PHE A 113 5.46 0.93 4.99
N ARG A 114 6.68 0.97 5.55
CA ARG A 114 7.05 0.32 6.80
C ARG A 114 6.10 0.72 7.93
N ASN A 115 5.85 2.02 8.11
CA ASN A 115 4.97 2.50 9.17
C ASN A 115 3.48 2.18 8.93
N THR A 116 3.07 2.10 7.65
CA THR A 116 1.72 1.70 7.26
C THR A 116 1.47 0.22 7.49
N VAL A 117 2.34 -0.66 6.99
CA VAL A 117 2.18 -2.12 7.15
C VAL A 117 2.34 -2.55 8.61
N GLU A 118 3.27 -1.92 9.34
CA GLU A 118 3.44 -2.10 10.79
C GLU A 118 2.16 -1.69 11.55
N GLY A 119 1.45 -0.69 11.04
CA GLY A 119 0.09 -0.36 11.46
C GLY A 119 -0.01 0.83 12.40
N TYR A 120 0.93 1.78 12.31
CA TYR A 120 0.83 3.07 13.02
C TYR A 120 0.21 4.18 12.16
N SER A 121 0.28 4.04 10.84
CA SER A 121 -0.44 4.89 9.88
C SER A 121 -1.74 4.22 9.42
N ASP A 122 -2.68 5.01 8.91
CA ASP A 122 -3.80 4.45 8.15
C ASP A 122 -3.29 3.80 6.84
N PRO A 123 -4.09 2.90 6.22
CA PRO A 123 -3.65 2.15 5.04
C PRO A 123 -3.24 3.01 3.83
N SER A 124 -3.60 4.30 3.81
CA SER A 124 -3.21 5.24 2.75
C SER A 124 -1.80 5.82 2.92
N GLY A 125 -1.12 5.58 4.04
CA GLY A 125 0.19 6.17 4.36
C GLY A 125 0.15 7.24 5.43
N ARG A 126 -1.02 7.79 5.75
CA ARG A 126 -1.13 8.95 6.63
C ARG A 126 -1.07 8.53 8.10
N TYR A 127 -0.13 9.10 8.84
CA TYR A 127 -0.02 8.91 10.28
C TYR A 127 -1.17 9.55 11.04
N ASP A 128 -1.74 8.81 11.99
CA ASP A 128 -2.67 9.30 13.00
C ASP A 128 -2.40 8.54 14.32
N PRO A 129 -2.10 9.24 15.44
CA PRO A 129 -1.81 8.59 16.72
C PRO A 129 -2.92 7.69 17.25
N ALA A 130 -4.18 7.91 16.86
CA ALA A 130 -5.33 7.11 17.28
C ALA A 130 -5.49 5.81 16.47
N VAL A 131 -4.94 5.75 15.25
CA VAL A 131 -5.12 4.63 14.32
C VAL A 131 -4.21 3.47 14.68
N ARG A 132 -4.77 2.25 14.63
CA ARG A 132 -4.00 1.02 14.52
C ARG A 132 -4.59 0.22 13.38
N SER A 133 -3.76 -0.15 12.41
CA SER A 133 -4.15 -0.86 11.20
C SER A 133 -3.29 -2.12 11.04
N LEU A 134 -3.57 -2.92 10.02
CA LEU A 134 -2.73 -4.04 9.55
C LEU A 134 -2.09 -4.87 10.68
N HIS A 135 -0.76 -4.95 10.75
CA HIS A 135 -0.02 -5.76 11.72
C HIS A 135 -0.39 -5.43 13.18
N ASN A 136 -0.31 -4.16 13.58
CA ASN A 136 -0.66 -3.74 14.94
C ASN A 136 -2.12 -4.04 15.29
N LEU A 137 -3.03 -3.87 14.34
CA LEU A 137 -4.45 -4.21 14.53
C LEU A 137 -4.64 -5.71 14.74
N ALA A 138 -3.97 -6.56 13.95
CA ALA A 138 -4.04 -8.01 14.10
C ALA A 138 -3.52 -8.47 15.47
N HIS A 139 -2.42 -7.88 15.99
CA HIS A 139 -1.94 -8.14 17.35
C HIS A 139 -2.96 -7.72 18.42
N LEU A 140 -3.46 -6.49 18.34
CA LEU A 140 -4.38 -5.93 19.35
C LEU A 140 -5.74 -6.63 19.33
N PHE A 141 -6.17 -7.14 18.17
CA PHE A 141 -7.39 -7.92 18.00
C PHE A 141 -7.41 -9.18 18.87
N LEU A 142 -6.25 -9.81 19.09
CA LEU A 142 -6.13 -11.01 19.93
C LEU A 142 -6.43 -10.75 21.40
N ASN A 143 -6.31 -9.49 21.86
CA ASN A 143 -6.64 -9.03 23.21
C ASN A 143 -6.15 -9.99 24.32
N GLY A 144 -4.83 -10.18 24.37
CA GLY A 144 -4.19 -11.15 25.26
C GLY A 144 -2.67 -11.14 25.10
N THR A 145 -2.04 -12.29 25.32
CA THR A 145 -0.59 -12.53 25.17
C THR A 145 -0.08 -12.04 23.81
N GLY A 146 -0.77 -12.40 22.72
CA GLY A 146 -0.43 -11.97 21.35
C GLY A 146 -0.50 -10.47 21.09
N GLY A 147 -1.13 -9.68 21.96
CA GLY A 147 -1.27 -8.22 21.84
C GLY A 147 -0.25 -7.41 22.64
N GLN A 148 0.70 -8.08 23.31
CA GLN A 148 1.72 -7.45 24.15
C GLN A 148 3.10 -7.66 23.53
N THR A 149 3.83 -6.60 23.18
CA THR A 149 5.11 -6.70 22.44
C THR A 149 6.10 -7.67 23.07
N HIS A 150 6.30 -7.61 24.39
CA HIS A 150 7.24 -8.46 25.14
C HIS A 150 6.81 -9.94 25.28
N LEU A 151 5.54 -10.26 25.02
CA LEU A 151 4.99 -11.61 25.17
C LEU A 151 4.45 -12.22 23.88
N SER A 152 4.22 -11.40 22.85
CA SER A 152 3.43 -11.79 21.68
C SER A 152 3.88 -13.09 21.00
N PRO A 153 5.18 -13.44 20.91
CA PRO A 153 5.60 -14.71 20.31
C PRO A 153 5.26 -15.96 21.12
N ASN A 154 4.89 -15.83 22.41
CA ASN A 154 4.39 -16.96 23.20
C ASN A 154 3.04 -17.47 22.67
N ASP A 155 2.28 -16.61 21.97
CA ASP A 155 1.10 -17.03 21.23
C ASP A 155 1.51 -17.48 19.82
N PRO A 156 1.29 -18.76 19.44
CA PRO A 156 1.76 -19.28 18.15
C PRO A 156 1.09 -18.64 16.93
N ILE A 157 0.00 -17.88 17.10
CA ILE A 157 -0.56 -17.05 16.02
C ILE A 157 0.47 -16.03 15.52
N PHE A 158 1.42 -15.60 16.37
CA PHE A 158 2.52 -14.70 16.01
C PHE A 158 3.24 -15.15 14.73
N VAL A 159 3.53 -16.45 14.59
CA VAL A 159 4.23 -16.99 13.42
C VAL A 159 3.42 -16.78 12.13
N LEU A 160 2.12 -17.07 12.19
CA LEU A 160 1.22 -16.98 11.04
C LEU A 160 0.90 -15.52 10.68
N LEU A 161 0.82 -14.65 11.69
CA LEU A 161 0.65 -13.22 11.52
C LEU A 161 1.86 -12.62 10.82
N HIS A 162 3.07 -12.91 11.31
CA HIS A 162 4.30 -12.33 10.76
C HIS A 162 4.69 -12.88 9.39
N THR A 163 4.37 -14.14 9.07
CA THR A 163 4.55 -14.66 7.70
C THR A 163 3.61 -13.99 6.70
N PHE A 164 2.40 -13.59 7.10
CA PHE A 164 1.54 -12.78 6.22
C PHE A 164 2.03 -11.33 6.09
N THR A 165 2.55 -10.74 7.17
CA THR A 165 3.23 -9.43 7.10
C THR A 165 4.46 -9.48 6.19
N ASP A 166 5.26 -10.55 6.26
CA ASP A 166 6.41 -10.78 5.39
C ASP A 166 5.99 -10.99 3.93
N ALA A 167 4.89 -11.69 3.67
CA ALA A 167 4.34 -11.80 2.33
C ALA A 167 3.98 -10.43 1.72
N ILE A 168 3.38 -9.53 2.51
CA ILE A 168 3.08 -8.15 2.08
C ILE A 168 4.38 -7.39 1.79
N PHE A 169 5.42 -7.59 2.61
CA PHE A 169 6.73 -6.98 2.40
C PHE A 169 7.44 -7.50 1.14
N ASP A 170 7.44 -8.82 0.90
CA ASP A 170 8.03 -9.42 -0.31
C ASP A 170 7.32 -8.94 -1.59
N GLU A 171 6.00 -8.81 -1.56
CA GLU A 171 5.24 -8.21 -2.66
C GLU A 171 5.63 -6.74 -2.89
N TRP A 172 5.82 -5.96 -1.82
CA TRP A 172 6.28 -4.58 -1.93
C TRP A 172 7.69 -4.51 -2.54
N LEU A 173 8.61 -5.35 -2.09
CA LEU A 173 9.97 -5.45 -2.66
C LEU A 173 9.91 -5.75 -4.16
N ARG A 174 9.04 -6.68 -4.58
CA ARG A 174 8.84 -7.02 -5.98
C ARG A 174 8.25 -5.86 -6.79
N ARG A 175 7.26 -5.13 -6.27
CA ARG A 175 6.61 -3.98 -6.95
C ARG A 175 7.54 -2.80 -7.16
N TYR A 176 8.37 -2.51 -6.16
CA TYR A 176 9.24 -1.33 -6.14
C TYR A 176 10.73 -1.68 -6.36
N ASN A 177 11.00 -2.85 -6.95
CA ASN A 177 12.34 -3.30 -7.33
C ASN A 177 13.37 -3.23 -6.18
N ALA A 178 12.92 -3.54 -4.97
CA ALA A 178 13.70 -3.48 -3.73
C ALA A 178 14.50 -2.16 -3.60
N ASP A 179 13.85 -1.02 -3.84
CA ASP A 179 14.50 0.29 -3.72
C ASP A 179 14.91 0.57 -2.26
N ILE A 180 16.16 0.22 -1.97
CA ILE A 180 16.77 0.37 -0.66
C ILE A 180 17.24 1.81 -0.40
N SER A 181 17.20 2.72 -1.39
CA SER A 181 17.76 4.06 -1.28
C SER A 181 17.19 4.84 -0.09
N ILE A 182 15.92 4.59 0.22
CA ILE A 182 15.15 5.26 1.27
C ILE A 182 15.40 4.68 2.68
N PHE A 183 15.89 3.44 2.81
CA PHE A 183 16.20 2.85 4.12
C PHE A 183 17.40 3.60 4.75
N PRO A 184 17.25 4.35 5.86
CA PRO A 184 18.33 5.19 6.39
C PRO A 184 19.60 4.43 6.77
N LEU A 185 20.77 4.94 6.37
CA LEU A 185 22.08 4.45 6.84
C LEU A 185 22.40 4.91 8.28
N GLU A 186 21.87 6.06 8.66
CA GLU A 186 22.10 6.75 9.93
C GLU A 186 20.85 7.53 10.36
N ASN A 187 20.83 8.01 11.60
CA ASN A 187 19.75 8.80 12.20
C ASN A 187 18.39 8.08 12.31
N ALA A 188 18.33 6.77 12.05
CA ALA A 188 17.21 5.96 12.49
C ALA A 188 17.27 5.74 14.02
N PRO A 189 16.17 5.34 14.66
CA PRO A 189 16.21 4.82 16.02
C PRO A 189 17.29 3.74 16.18
N ILE A 190 17.88 3.63 17.38
CA ILE A 190 18.92 2.63 17.66
C ILE A 190 18.43 1.22 17.26
N GLY A 191 19.26 0.47 16.53
CA GLY A 191 18.90 -0.84 16.00
C GLY A 191 18.30 -0.83 14.58
N HIS A 192 17.81 0.33 14.12
CA HIS A 192 17.09 0.45 12.83
C HIS A 192 17.90 1.07 11.70
N ASN A 193 19.21 1.30 11.85
CA ASN A 193 20.04 1.70 10.71
C ASN A 193 20.19 0.53 9.74
N ARG A 194 20.25 0.80 8.43
CA ARG A 194 20.35 -0.22 7.37
C ARG A 194 21.50 -1.23 7.56
N GLN A 195 22.64 -0.77 8.09
CA GLN A 195 23.83 -1.59 8.34
C GLN A 195 23.89 -2.18 9.77
N TYR A 196 22.85 -1.96 10.58
CA TYR A 196 22.81 -2.48 11.94
C TYR A 196 22.61 -4.00 11.89
N ASN A 197 23.39 -4.74 12.70
CA ASN A 197 23.15 -6.17 12.91
C ASN A 197 21.88 -6.35 13.72
N MET A 198 20.85 -6.97 13.14
CA MET A 198 19.57 -7.17 13.81
C MET A 198 19.75 -7.91 15.14
N VAL A 199 19.41 -7.24 16.23
CA VAL A 199 19.60 -7.76 17.59
C VAL A 199 18.50 -8.78 17.90
N PRO A 200 18.79 -9.92 18.54
CA PRO A 200 20.10 -10.44 18.97
C PRO A 200 20.59 -11.61 18.10
N PHE A 201 20.38 -11.59 16.78
CA PHE A 201 20.66 -12.76 15.93
C PHE A 201 22.14 -13.11 15.86
N TRP A 202 22.41 -14.41 15.68
CA TRP A 202 23.75 -14.96 15.55
C TRP A 202 23.79 -16.06 14.46
N PRO A 203 24.75 -16.05 13.51
CA PRO A 203 25.80 -15.04 13.34
C PRO A 203 25.21 -13.65 13.01
N PRO A 204 26.01 -12.57 13.13
CA PRO A 204 25.53 -11.23 12.82
C PRO A 204 24.97 -11.16 11.39
N VAL A 205 23.76 -10.60 11.28
CA VAL A 205 23.05 -10.39 10.02
C VAL A 205 22.45 -8.99 10.03
N THR A 206 22.67 -8.24 8.96
CA THR A 206 22.24 -6.85 8.84
C THR A 206 20.81 -6.73 8.32
N ASN A 207 20.16 -5.59 8.56
CA ASN A 207 18.87 -5.27 7.92
C ASN A 207 18.97 -5.33 6.39
N MET A 208 20.11 -4.90 5.81
CA MET A 208 20.35 -4.91 4.37
C MET A 208 20.28 -6.31 3.75
N GLU A 209 20.78 -7.33 4.45
CA GLU A 209 20.78 -8.71 3.93
C GLU A 209 19.37 -9.27 3.75
N MET A 210 18.40 -8.80 4.52
CA MET A 210 16.99 -9.21 4.42
C MET A 210 16.17 -8.31 3.47
N PHE A 211 16.74 -7.23 2.95
CA PHE A 211 16.06 -6.31 2.03
C PHE A 211 16.19 -6.78 0.58
N VAL A 212 15.73 -7.99 0.31
CA VAL A 212 15.85 -8.70 -0.98
C VAL A 212 14.59 -9.50 -1.25
N THR A 213 14.24 -9.71 -2.52
CA THR A 213 13.10 -10.57 -2.87
C THR A 213 13.37 -12.01 -2.43
N ALA A 214 12.45 -12.60 -1.68
CA ALA A 214 12.63 -13.91 -1.06
C ALA A 214 12.85 -15.07 -2.06
N PRO A 215 12.15 -15.14 -3.22
CA PRO A 215 12.25 -16.30 -4.11
C PRO A 215 13.68 -16.55 -4.63
N ASP A 216 14.36 -15.49 -5.04
CA ASP A 216 15.68 -15.58 -5.68
C ASP A 216 16.84 -15.52 -4.68
N ASN A 217 16.61 -14.95 -3.49
CA ASN A 217 17.69 -14.63 -2.54
C ASN A 217 17.63 -15.43 -1.23
N LEU A 218 16.43 -15.83 -0.78
CA LEU A 218 16.20 -16.49 0.52
C LEU A 218 15.60 -17.89 0.39
N GLY A 219 15.23 -18.32 -0.83
CA GLY A 219 14.83 -19.70 -1.12
C GLY A 219 13.40 -20.06 -0.72
N TYR A 220 12.52 -19.06 -0.57
CA TYR A 220 11.10 -19.25 -0.30
C TYR A 220 10.24 -18.27 -1.09
N THR A 221 8.97 -18.61 -1.30
CA THR A 221 7.97 -17.74 -1.94
C THR A 221 6.60 -17.99 -1.34
N TYR A 222 5.68 -17.05 -1.51
CA TYR A 222 4.32 -17.15 -1.01
C TYR A 222 3.34 -17.49 -2.13
N GLU A 223 2.56 -18.55 -1.92
CA GLU A 223 1.37 -18.83 -2.72
C GLU A 223 0.22 -17.93 -2.24
N VAL A 224 0.22 -16.67 -2.68
CA VAL A 224 -0.76 -15.65 -2.26
C VAL A 224 -1.22 -14.83 -3.47
N GLN A 225 -2.48 -14.41 -3.46
CA GLN A 225 -3.04 -13.51 -4.45
C GLN A 225 -3.40 -12.18 -3.80
N TRP A 226 -2.93 -11.09 -4.39
CA TRP A 226 -3.19 -9.74 -3.91
C TRP A 226 -4.43 -9.18 -4.57
N SER A 227 -5.35 -8.62 -3.77
CA SER A 227 -6.51 -7.91 -4.29
C SER A 227 -6.04 -6.73 -5.14
N SER A 228 -6.42 -6.72 -6.41
CA SER A 228 -6.31 -5.52 -7.25
C SER A 228 -7.19 -4.42 -6.66
N GLN A 229 -6.73 -3.17 -6.74
CA GLN A 229 -7.50 -2.01 -6.30
C GLN A 229 -8.92 -2.06 -6.87
N SER A 230 -9.93 -2.17 -6.00
CA SER A 230 -11.33 -2.09 -6.41
C SER A 230 -11.67 -0.62 -6.60
N PHE A 231 -11.66 -0.14 -7.85
CA PHE A 231 -12.17 1.19 -8.17
C PHE A 231 -13.64 1.29 -7.75
N SER A 232 -14.02 2.40 -7.12
CA SER A 232 -15.42 2.69 -6.86
C SER A 232 -16.18 2.85 -8.19
N ILE A 233 -17.49 2.58 -8.19
CA ILE A 233 -18.34 2.80 -9.38
C ILE A 233 -18.19 4.25 -9.89
N SER A 234 -18.02 5.22 -8.99
CA SER A 234 -17.77 6.62 -9.32
C SER A 234 -16.45 6.82 -10.07
N GLU A 235 -15.36 6.20 -9.63
CA GLU A 235 -14.07 6.25 -10.30
C GLU A 235 -14.13 5.57 -11.66
N ILE A 236 -14.79 4.41 -11.75
CA ILE A 236 -14.97 3.70 -13.03
C ILE A 236 -15.74 4.60 -14.01
N ILE A 237 -16.86 5.20 -13.59
CA ILE A 237 -17.62 6.14 -14.42
C ILE A 237 -16.73 7.32 -14.85
N THR A 238 -15.96 7.87 -13.92
CA THR A 238 -15.08 9.02 -14.21
C THR A 238 -14.00 8.66 -15.23
N ILE A 239 -13.35 7.50 -15.07
CA ILE A 239 -12.34 6.98 -16.00
C ILE A 239 -12.96 6.76 -17.39
N VAL A 240 -14.14 6.13 -17.46
CA VAL A 240 -14.84 5.88 -18.73
C VAL A 240 -15.24 7.18 -19.42
N VAL A 241 -15.77 8.15 -18.69
CA VAL A 241 -16.16 9.47 -19.23
C VAL A 241 -14.93 10.23 -19.72
N ALA A 242 -13.85 10.28 -18.93
CA ALA A 242 -12.61 10.95 -19.30
C ALA A 242 -11.96 10.33 -20.55
N ALA A 243 -11.89 8.99 -20.61
CA ALA A 243 -11.37 8.26 -21.76
C ALA A 243 -12.22 8.50 -23.02
N SER A 244 -13.55 8.53 -22.87
CA SER A 244 -14.46 8.81 -23.98
C SER A 244 -14.30 10.24 -24.51
N LEU A 245 -14.17 11.24 -23.62
CA LEU A 245 -13.93 12.63 -24.01
C LEU A 245 -12.59 12.80 -24.72
N LEU A 246 -11.54 12.12 -24.25
CA LEU A 246 -10.23 12.10 -24.91
C LEU A 246 -10.31 11.50 -26.32
N LEU A 247 -11.03 10.38 -26.48
CA LEU A 247 -11.24 9.76 -27.80
C LEU A 247 -11.95 10.71 -28.77
N VAL A 248 -13.02 11.37 -28.31
CA VAL A 248 -13.74 12.36 -29.12
C VAL A 248 -12.82 13.52 -29.52
N ALA A 249 -12.01 14.04 -28.60
CA ALA A 249 -11.05 15.10 -28.89
C ALA A 249 -10.02 14.67 -29.95
N VAL A 250 -9.48 13.45 -29.86
CA VAL A 250 -8.54 12.90 -30.84
C VAL A 250 -9.19 12.78 -32.23
N ILE A 251 -10.43 12.30 -32.31
CA ILE A 251 -11.18 12.20 -33.57
C ILE A 251 -11.38 13.60 -34.17
N PHE A 252 -11.75 14.59 -33.34
CA PHE A 252 -12.01 15.96 -33.80
C PHE A 252 -10.76 16.65 -34.34
N VAL A 253 -9.62 16.44 -33.67
CA VAL A 253 -8.30 16.91 -34.13
C VAL A 253 -7.92 16.22 -35.44
N GLY A 254 -8.08 14.89 -35.52
CA GLY A 254 -7.81 14.13 -36.73
C GLY A 254 -8.66 14.59 -37.93
N ALA A 255 -9.96 14.79 -37.72
CA ALA A 255 -10.88 15.29 -38.74
C ALA A 255 -10.52 16.71 -39.18
N SER A 256 -10.17 17.59 -38.23
CA SER A 256 -9.77 18.97 -38.51
C SER A 256 -8.45 19.04 -39.29
N CYS A 257 -7.47 18.17 -38.97
CA CYS A 257 -6.24 18.00 -39.73
C CYS A 257 -6.51 17.48 -41.15
N LEU A 258 -7.41 16.50 -41.32
CA LEU A 258 -7.81 15.97 -42.63
C LEU A 258 -8.52 17.01 -43.49
N ILE A 259 -9.45 17.78 -42.92
CA ILE A 259 -10.15 18.86 -43.63
C ILE A 259 -9.17 19.95 -44.06
N ARG A 260 -8.24 20.34 -43.18
CA ARG A 260 -7.21 21.34 -43.50
C ARG A 260 -6.22 20.84 -44.55
N ALA A 261 -5.87 19.56 -44.56
CA ALA A 261 -5.05 18.96 -45.60
C ALA A 261 -5.78 18.94 -46.95
N ARG A 262 -7.07 18.58 -46.97
CA ARG A 262 -7.91 18.64 -48.18
C ARG A 262 -8.10 20.05 -48.71
N SER A 263 -8.37 21.03 -47.85
CA SER A 263 -8.51 22.43 -48.30
C SER A 263 -7.22 23.00 -48.88
N ASN A 264 -6.05 22.59 -48.35
CA ASN A 264 -4.76 22.96 -48.93
C ASN A 264 -4.53 22.31 -50.30
N MET A 265 -5.02 21.08 -50.53
CA MET A 265 -5.00 20.44 -51.84
C MET A 265 -5.94 21.11 -52.84
N ASP A 266 -7.15 21.49 -52.42
CA ASP A 266 -8.11 22.20 -53.28
C ASP A 266 -7.64 23.62 -53.63
N GLY A 267 -6.94 24.30 -52.71
CA GLY A 267 -6.30 25.59 -52.97
C GLY A 267 -5.13 25.53 -53.97
N ALA A 268 -4.54 24.36 -54.20
CA ALA A 268 -3.52 24.14 -55.22
C ALA A 268 -4.10 23.89 -56.63
N HIS A 269 -5.42 23.70 -56.75
CA HIS A 269 -6.10 23.37 -58.01
C HIS A 269 -6.94 24.51 -58.60
N GLN A 270 -6.76 25.76 -58.16
CA GLN A 270 -7.44 26.91 -58.76
C GLN A 270 -6.62 27.46 -59.95
N PRO A 271 -7.10 27.38 -61.21
CA PRO A 271 -6.36 27.92 -62.35
C PRO A 271 -6.47 29.45 -62.34
N LEU A 272 -5.32 30.12 -62.35
CA LEU A 272 -5.20 31.56 -62.60
C LEU A 272 -5.66 31.85 -64.04
N LEU A 273 -6.91 32.29 -64.20
CA LEU A 273 -7.38 32.91 -65.45
C LEU A 273 -6.63 34.22 -65.63
N THR A 274 -5.64 34.16 -66.51
CA THR A 274 -4.92 35.30 -67.07
C THR A 274 -5.83 35.93 -68.11
N ASP A 275 -6.11 37.24 -68.02
CA ASP A 275 -6.52 37.98 -69.20
C ASP A 275 -5.70 39.25 -69.34
N HIS A 276 -5.03 39.32 -70.48
CA HIS A 276 -4.09 40.33 -70.90
C HIS A 276 -4.80 41.14 -71.99
N HIS A 277 -5.19 42.37 -71.70
CA HIS A 277 -5.45 43.35 -72.75
C HIS A 277 -4.59 44.60 -72.55
N GLN A 278 -3.65 44.75 -73.48
CA GLN A 278 -2.73 45.85 -73.67
C GLN A 278 -3.11 46.53 -74.99
N ARG A 279 -3.39 47.83 -75.01
CA ARG A 279 -2.80 48.79 -75.97
C ARG A 279 -3.28 50.22 -75.75
N TYR A 280 -2.29 51.11 -75.65
CA TYR A 280 -2.36 52.55 -75.84
C TYR A 280 -2.45 52.92 -77.32
N ALA A 281 -3.22 53.96 -77.65
CA ALA A 281 -3.05 54.93 -78.74
C ALA A 281 -4.00 56.11 -78.41
N GLU A 282 -3.46 57.32 -78.14
CA GLU A 282 -3.51 58.50 -79.05
C GLU A 282 -4.96 58.85 -79.47
N GLU A 283 -5.53 60.02 -79.21
CA GLU A 283 -5.09 61.36 -79.63
C GLU A 283 -6.22 62.37 -79.30
N TYR A 284 -5.89 63.65 -79.04
CA TYR A 284 -6.73 64.87 -79.21
C TYR A 284 -8.09 64.97 -78.46
N GLU A 285 -8.62 66.10 -77.99
CA GLU A 285 -8.22 67.49 -77.79
C GLU A 285 -9.39 68.11 -76.98
N LYS A 286 -9.10 69.17 -76.20
CA LYS A 286 -10.00 70.31 -75.96
C LYS A 286 -11.32 70.15 -75.16
N THR A 287 -11.22 70.73 -73.96
CA THR A 287 -12.05 71.85 -73.42
C THR A 287 -13.49 71.63 -72.94
N HIS A 288 -13.66 72.15 -71.72
CA HIS A 288 -14.73 73.03 -71.23
C HIS A 288 -15.86 72.47 -70.35
N ASN A 289 -15.71 72.84 -69.08
CA ASN A 289 -16.68 73.45 -68.17
C ASN A 289 -17.66 72.62 -67.33
N PRO A 290 -17.89 73.07 -66.08
CA PRO A 290 -18.71 72.39 -65.08
C PRO A 290 -20.16 72.91 -65.08
N ASN A 291 -21.10 72.05 -64.69
CA ASN A 291 -22.13 72.29 -63.67
C ASN A 291 -23.41 71.46 -63.88
N GLN A 292 -23.96 71.10 -62.72
CA GLN A 292 -25.39 71.03 -62.38
C GLN A 292 -26.23 69.77 -62.71
N SER A 293 -26.44 68.99 -61.64
CA SER A 293 -27.72 68.71 -60.96
C SER A 293 -28.93 68.14 -61.70
N MET A 294 -29.50 67.09 -61.08
CA MET A 294 -30.93 66.69 -60.99
C MET A 294 -31.68 66.54 -62.32
N VAL A 295 -32.25 65.38 -62.62
CA VAL A 295 -33.32 64.65 -61.90
C VAL A 295 -33.14 63.15 -62.07
#